data_AF-A0A0A7GJV0-F1
#
_entry.id   AF-A0A0A7GJV0-F1
#
_cell.length_a   1.000
_cell.length_b   1.000
_cell.length_c   1.000
_cell.angle_alpha   90.00
_cell.angle_beta   90.00
_cell.angle_gamma   90.00
#
_symmetry.space_group_name_H-M   'P 1'
#
loop_
_entity.id
_entity.type
_entity.pdbx_description
1 polymer ?
#
loop_
_entity_poly.entity_id
_entity_poly.type
_entity_poly.pdbx_seq_one_letter_code
_entity_poly.pdbx_strand_id
1 'polypeptide(L)' 'MVFRYVEDGREIKLDGADAVEYARKLYEKGMVLLYDNSAVKPEEVEDKGVVEVMGFVCD' A
#
# COMPACT_ATOMS: atom_id res chain seq x y z
N MET A 1 -14.66 -1.99 4.97
CA MET A 1 -13.39 -1.58 5.60
C MET A 1 -12.69 -0.70 4.58
N VAL A 2 -12.26 0.51 4.97
CA VAL A 2 -11.63 1.46 4.04
C VAL A 2 -10.13 1.44 4.28
N PHE A 3 -9.38 1.08 3.24
CA PHE A 3 -7.92 1.08 3.26
C PHE A 3 -7.41 2.45 2.87
N ARG A 4 -6.40 2.92 3.60
CA ARG A 4 -5.71 4.17 3.28
C ARG A 4 -4.30 3.88 2.80
N TYR A 5 -3.99 4.42 1.64
CA TYR A 5 -2.64 4.49 1.09
C TYR A 5 -2.15 5.93 1.19
N VAL A 6 -0.96 6.11 1.74
CA VAL A 6 -0.29 7.42 1.76
C VAL A 6 0.84 7.39 0.74
N GLU A 7 0.66 8.09 -0.38
CA GLU A 7 1.66 8.24 -1.43
C GLU A 7 2.05 9.72 -1.56
N ASP A 8 3.30 10.06 -1.30
CA ASP A 8 3.82 11.43 -1.44
C ASP A 8 2.95 12.49 -0.70
N GLY A 9 2.42 12.13 0.47
CA GLY A 9 1.52 12.98 1.26
C GLY A 9 0.07 13.04 0.79
N ARG A 10 -0.32 12.26 -0.22
CA ARG A 10 -1.72 12.11 -0.67
C ARG A 10 -2.33 10.85 -0.09
N GLU A 11 -3.49 11.01 0.55
CA GLU A 11 -4.30 9.90 1.04
C GLU A 11 -5.23 9.37 -0.06
N ILE A 12 -5.09 8.10 -0.39
CA ILE A 12 -5.96 7.38 -1.32
C ILE A 12 -6.79 6.38 -0.51
N LYS A 13 -8.12 6.44 -0.66
CA LYS A 13 -9.07 5.60 0.06
C LYS A 13 -9.68 4.58 -0.89
N LEU A 14 -9.53 3.30 -0.57
CA LEU A 14 -10.01 2.19 -1.37
C LEU A 14 -10.81 1.20 -0.52
N ASP A 15 -11.75 0.51 -1.16
CA ASP A 15 -12.42 -0.65 -0.58
C ASP A 15 -11.52 -1.89 -0.63
N GLY A 16 -11.82 -2.92 0.16
CA GLY A 16 -10.90 -4.04 0.39
C GLY A 16 -10.44 -4.78 -0.87
N ALA A 17 -11.34 -4.99 -1.83
CA ALA A 17 -10.98 -5.63 -3.09
C ALA A 17 -10.02 -4.75 -3.93
N ASP A 18 -10.32 -3.46 -4.05
CA ASP A 18 -9.49 -2.49 -4.77
C ASP A 18 -8.15 -2.24 -4.08
N ALA A 19 -8.12 -2.30 -2.74
CA ALA A 19 -6.90 -2.13 -1.94
C ALA A 19 -5.85 -3.19 -2.27
N VAL A 20 -6.23 -4.47 -2.29
CA VAL A 20 -5.30 -5.57 -2.61
C VAL A 20 -4.79 -5.44 -4.05
N GLU A 21 -5.66 -5.12 -5.00
CA GLU A 21 -5.25 -4.90 -6.38
C GLU A 21 -4.29 -3.69 -6.51
N TYR A 22 -4.59 -2.61 -5.80
CA TYR A 22 -3.75 -1.41 -5.78
C TYR A 22 -2.38 -1.68 -5.17
N ALA A 23 -2.34 -2.36 -4.03
CA ALA A 23 -1.12 -2.80 -3.37
C ALA A 23 -0.25 -3.67 -4.29
N ARG A 24 -0.85 -4.59 -5.06
CA ARG A 24 -0.13 -5.40 -6.05
C ARG A 24 0.52 -4.54 -7.13
N LYS A 25 -0.24 -3.58 -7.71
CA LYS A 25 0.28 -2.65 -8.72
C LYS A 25 1.45 -1.82 -8.18
N LEU A 26 1.37 -1.37 -6.93
CA LEU A 26 2.45 -0.63 -6.27
C LEU A 26 3.70 -1.51 -6.10
N TYR A 27 3.52 -2.74 -5.65
CA TYR A 27 4.62 -3.70 -5.48
C TYR A 27 5.29 -4.05 -6.82
N GLU A 28 4.52 -4.23 -7.90
CA GLU A 28 5.06 -4.43 -9.26
C GLU A 28 5.84 -3.22 -9.80
N LYS A 29 5.47 -2.01 -9.35
CA LYS A 29 6.23 -0.78 -9.64
C LYS A 29 7.49 -0.63 -8.78
N GLY A 30 7.78 -1.57 -7.89
CA GLY A 30 8.92 -1.52 -6.97
C GLY A 30 8.68 -0.64 -5.73
N MET A 31 7.42 -0.28 -5.45
CA MET A 31 7.08 0.47 -4.23
C MET A 31 7.07 -0.46 -3.02
N VAL A 32 7.48 0.07 -1.87
CA VAL A 32 7.42 -0.65 -0.60
C VAL A 32 6.15 -0.28 0.13
N LEU A 33 5.36 -1.29 0.48
CA LEU A 33 4.18 -1.14 1.33
C LEU A 33 4.61 -1.31 2.78
N LEU A 34 4.25 -0.35 3.62
CA LEU A 34 4.58 -0.31 5.03
C LEU A 34 3.30 -0.34 5.87
N TYR A 35 3.28 -1.18 6.88
CA TYR A 35 2.27 -1.17 7.93
C TYR A 35 2.99 -1.17 9.27
N ASP A 36 2.72 -0.19 10.12
CA ASP A 36 3.36 -0.08 11.44
C ASP A 36 4.91 -0.11 11.35
N ASN A 37 5.47 0.68 10.43
CA ASN A 37 6.92 0.71 10.10
C ASN A 37 7.52 -0.62 9.61
N SER A 38 6.70 -1.63 9.31
CA SER A 38 7.14 -2.92 8.80
C SER A 38 6.73 -3.11 7.35
N ALA A 39 7.65 -3.60 6.52
CA ALA A 39 7.33 -3.95 5.13
C ALA A 39 6.31 -5.10 5.11
N VAL A 40 5.26 -4.94 4.31
CA VAL A 40 4.19 -5.94 4.16
C VAL A 40 4.01 -6.32 2.71
N LYS A 41 3.57 -7.55 2.48
CA LYS A 41 3.20 -7.99 1.13
C LYS A 41 1.79 -7.50 0.78
N PRO A 42 1.48 -7.36 -0.53
CA PRO A 42 0.14 -6.98 -0.98
C PRO A 42 -0.98 -7.90 -0.47
N GLU A 43 -0.70 -9.21 -0.34
CA GLU A 43 -1.65 -10.20 0.18
C GLU A 43 -1.96 -10.02 1.68
N GLU A 44 -1.05 -9.39 2.44
CA GLU A 44 -1.23 -9.12 3.87
C GLU A 44 -2.00 -7.81 4.12
N VAL A 45 -2.27 -7.04 3.06
CA VAL A 45 -2.96 -5.75 3.18
C VAL A 45 -4.42 -5.94 3.52
N GLU A 46 -5.08 -7.02 3.10
CA GLU A 46 -6.51 -7.26 3.35
C GLU A 46 -6.86 -7.29 4.86
N ASP A 47 -5.91 -7.71 5.70
CA ASP A 47 -6.04 -7.74 7.17
C ASP A 47 -5.58 -6.43 7.86
N LYS A 48 -5.04 -5.45 7.11
CA LYS A 48 -4.31 -4.29 7.64
C LYS A 48 -4.91 -2.97 7.17
N GLY A 49 -5.59 -2.23 8.06
CA GLY A 49 -6.44 -1.09 7.67
C GLY A 49 -5.74 0.16 7.09
N VAL A 50 -4.48 0.46 7.43
CA VAL A 50 -3.77 1.66 6.94
C VAL A 50 -2.37 1.27 6.50
N VAL A 51 -2.02 1.51 5.23
CA VAL A 51 -0.73 1.15 4.63
C VAL A 51 -0.05 2.40 4.09
N GLU A 52 1.16 2.67 4.55
CA GLU A 52 2.01 3.73 4.01
C GLU A 52 2.75 3.21 2.78
N VAL A 53 2.87 4.02 1.73
CA VAL A 53 3.56 3.62 0.51
C VAL A 53 4.82 4.47 0.38
N MET A 54 5.98 3.82 0.44
CA MET A 54 7.25 4.47 0.17
C MET A 54 7.71 4.12 -1.25
N GLY A 55 7.89 5.15 -2.07
CA GLY A 55 8.48 4.98 -3.39
C GLY A 55 9.97 4.71 -3.29
N PHE A 56 10.41 3.58 -3.82
CA PHE A 56 11.83 3.36 -4.08
C PHE A 56 12.09 3.84 -5.51
N VAL A 57 12.65 5.04 -5.64
CA VAL A 57 13.18 5.50 -6.93
C VAL A 57 14.53 4.79 -7.09
N CYS A 58 14.56 3.68 -7.83
CA CYS A 58 15.82 3.17 -8.36
C CYS A 58 16.23 4.11 -9.52
N ASP A 59 17.25 4.92 -9.31
CA ASP A 59 18.01 5.57 -10.38
C ASP A 59 18.92 4.55 -11.09
#